data_AF-A0A7R9JM75-F1
#
_entry.id   AF-A0A7R9JM75-F1
#
_cell.length_a   1.000
_cell.length_b   1.000
_cell.length_c   1.000
_cell.angle_alpha   90.00
_cell.angle_beta   90.00
_cell.angle_gamma   90.00
#
_symmetry.space_group_name_H-M   'P 1'
#
loop_
_entity.id
_entity.type
_entity.pdbx_description
1 polymer ?
#
loop_
_entity_poly.entity_id
_entity_poly.type
_entity_poly.pdbx_seq_one_letter_code
_entity_poly.pdbx_strand_id
1 'polypeptide(L)'
;RTDLDDYRIDMGLEIPRIEALGKYDVSGNILLFPVRSRGEFTAIFQDVTAVAKLHGKEVTMDDKKYMKVEKLLVDFTLGKSRFRIRDFLNGGNVLGEFSSKVITNAADDEEL
;
A
#
# COMPACT_ATOMS: atom_id res chain seq x y z
N ARG A 1 -23.73 -1.47 7.08
CA ARG A 1 -24.87 -0.70 7.66
C ARG A 1 -25.08 0.50 6.77
N THR A 2 -26.33 0.79 6.40
CA THR A 2 -26.64 1.91 5.50
C THR A 2 -27.51 2.88 6.27
N ASP A 3 -27.01 4.10 6.47
CA ASP A 3 -27.75 5.19 7.08
C ASP A 3 -28.03 6.23 5.97
N LEU A 4 -29.24 6.15 5.42
CA LEU A 4 -29.65 6.97 4.28
C LEU A 4 -29.88 8.43 4.68
N ASP A 5 -30.16 8.71 5.95
CA ASP A 5 -30.39 10.07 6.45
C ASP A 5 -29.07 10.86 6.55
N ASP A 6 -27.95 10.18 6.78
CA ASP A 6 -26.60 10.77 6.90
C ASP A 6 -25.71 10.46 5.69
N TYR A 7 -26.27 9.88 4.62
CA TYR A 7 -25.54 9.42 3.43
C TYR A 7 -24.29 8.59 3.77
N ARG A 8 -24.39 7.73 4.80
CA ARG A 8 -23.29 6.86 5.25
C ARG A 8 -23.52 5.43 4.82
N ILE A 9 -22.52 4.85 4.19
CA ILE A 9 -22.54 3.46 3.72
C ILE A 9 -21.32 2.75 4.29
N ASP A 10 -21.56 1.82 5.22
CA ASP A 10 -20.53 0.92 5.74
C ASP A 10 -20.65 -0.45 5.05
N MET A 11 -19.56 -0.88 4.41
CA MET A 11 -19.44 -2.12 3.66
C MET A 11 -18.30 -2.96 4.23
N GLY A 12 -18.56 -4.25 4.46
CA GLY A 12 -17.52 -5.25 4.75
C GLY A 12 -17.28 -6.10 3.51
N LEU A 13 -16.01 -6.32 3.17
CA LEU A 13 -15.59 -7.14 2.04
C LEU A 13 -14.57 -8.17 2.50
N GLU A 14 -14.76 -9.41 2.08
CA GLU A 14 -13.75 -10.46 2.20
C GLU A 14 -13.24 -10.78 0.80
N ILE A 15 -11.94 -10.62 0.60
CA ILE A 15 -11.27 -10.85 -0.67
C ILE A 15 -10.25 -11.96 -0.47
N PRO A 16 -10.45 -13.15 -1.06
CA PRO A 16 -9.60 -14.32 -0.80
C PRO A 16 -8.18 -14.12 -1.31
N ARG A 17 -8.01 -13.36 -2.41
CA ARG A 17 -6.70 -13.08 -2.99
C ARG A 17 -6.72 -11.77 -3.77
N ILE A 18 -5.72 -10.92 -3.51
CA ILE A 18 -5.39 -9.75 -4.32
C ILE A 18 -3.99 -9.95 -4.87
N GLU A 19 -3.80 -9.69 -6.16
CA GLU A 19 -2.49 -9.73 -6.81
C GLU A 19 -2.24 -8.39 -7.49
N ALA A 20 -1.19 -7.70 -7.05
CA ALA A 20 -0.70 -6.47 -7.65
C ALA A 20 0.59 -6.75 -8.39
N LEU A 21 0.55 -6.52 -9.70
CA LEU A 21 1.69 -6.63 -10.61
C LEU A 21 2.02 -5.24 -11.11
N GLY A 22 3.28 -4.86 -11.11
CA GLY A 22 3.65 -3.56 -11.62
C GLY A 22 5.14 -3.41 -11.86
N LYS A 23 5.47 -2.34 -12.57
CA LYS A 23 6.85 -1.88 -12.70
C LYS A 23 7.07 -0.76 -11.70
N TYR A 24 8.23 -0.74 -11.06
CA TYR A 24 8.63 0.32 -10.16
C TYR A 24 9.83 1.06 -10.74
N ASP A 25 9.88 2.37 -10.50
CA ASP A 25 11.04 3.22 -10.71
C ASP A 25 11.23 4.02 -9.42
N VAL A 26 12.21 3.61 -8.62
CA VAL A 26 12.53 4.24 -7.35
C VAL A 26 13.83 5.00 -7.55
N SER A 27 13.73 6.31 -7.42
CA SER A 27 14.87 7.23 -7.41
C SER A 27 14.75 8.10 -6.15
N GLY A 28 15.63 7.89 -5.19
CA GLY A 28 15.59 8.60 -3.91
C GLY A 28 16.88 8.43 -3.10
N ASN A 29 16.98 9.16 -2.00
CA ASN A 29 18.11 9.06 -1.09
C ASN A 29 17.67 8.27 0.14
N ILE A 30 18.31 7.11 0.38
CA ILE A 30 18.21 6.45 1.68
C ILE A 30 19.41 6.96 2.48
N LEU A 31 19.13 7.79 3.49
CA LEU A 31 20.15 8.58 4.19
C LEU A 31 20.98 9.42 3.20
N LEU A 32 22.27 9.10 3.04
CA LEU A 32 23.20 9.79 2.14
C LEU A 32 23.42 9.06 0.81
N PHE A 33 22.83 7.88 0.62
CA PHE A 33 23.09 7.05 -0.56
C PHE A 33 21.99 7.22 -1.62
N PRO A 34 22.33 7.68 -2.84
CA PRO A 34 21.38 7.72 -3.93
C PRO A 34 21.04 6.30 -4.36
N VAL A 35 19.80 5.89 -4.16
CA VAL A 35 19.25 4.62 -4.62
C VAL A 35 18.49 4.89 -5.92
N ARG A 36 18.92 4.22 -6.98
CA ARG A 36 18.18 4.12 -8.25
C ARG A 36 17.93 2.65 -8.52
N SER A 37 16.67 2.25 -8.51
CA SER A 37 16.27 0.87 -8.75
C SER A 37 15.03 0.86 -9.64
N ARG A 38 15.03 0.01 -10.67
CA ARG A 38 13.93 -0.09 -11.62
C ARG A 38 13.67 -1.54 -11.93
N GLY A 39 12.45 -1.98 -11.75
CA GLY A 39 12.15 -3.39 -11.80
C GLY A 39 10.68 -3.69 -11.92
N GLU A 40 10.36 -4.96 -11.77
CA GLU A 40 9.00 -5.47 -11.63
C GLU A 40 8.77 -5.90 -10.19
N PHE A 41 7.56 -5.67 -9.69
CA PHE A 41 7.09 -6.20 -8.43
C PHE A 41 5.83 -7.04 -8.64
N THR A 42 5.72 -8.06 -7.81
CA THR A 42 4.51 -8.86 -7.61
C THR A 42 4.22 -8.86 -6.11
N ALA A 43 3.06 -8.36 -5.72
CA ALA A 43 2.55 -8.45 -4.37
C ALA A 43 1.27 -9.30 -4.38
N ILE A 44 1.27 -10.38 -3.60
CA ILE A 44 0.13 -11.26 -3.42
C ILE A 44 -0.32 -11.13 -1.97
N PHE A 45 -1.59 -10.77 -1.79
CA PHE A 45 -2.26 -10.73 -0.51
C PHE A 45 -3.33 -11.81 -0.49
N GLN A 46 -3.40 -12.59 0.59
CA GLN A 46 -4.41 -13.61 0.78
C GLN A 46 -5.21 -13.33 2.05
N ASP A 47 -6.45 -13.78 2.06
CA ASP A 47 -7.35 -13.66 3.21
C ASP A 47 -7.49 -12.20 3.66
N VAL A 48 -7.84 -11.33 2.71
CA VAL A 48 -7.97 -9.88 2.96
C VAL A 48 -9.37 -9.59 3.44
N THR A 49 -9.49 -8.97 4.61
CA THR A 49 -10.77 -8.42 5.10
C THR A 49 -10.69 -6.91 5.04
N ALA A 50 -11.67 -6.26 4.42
CA ALA A 50 -11.72 -4.81 4.30
C ALA A 50 -13.05 -4.26 4.83
N VAL A 51 -12.98 -3.13 5.53
CA VAL A 51 -14.15 -2.35 5.95
C VAL A 51 -14.05 -0.99 5.29
N ALA A 52 -14.99 -0.72 4.38
CA ALA A 52 -15.12 0.56 3.70
C ALA A 52 -16.24 1.38 4.33
N LYS A 53 -15.96 2.64 4.64
CA LYS A 53 -16.93 3.64 5.10
C LYS A 53 -16.99 4.77 4.09
N LEU A 54 -18.14 4.92 3.46
CA LEU A 54 -18.41 5.96 2.48
C LEU A 54 -19.30 7.01 3.12
N HIS A 55 -18.89 8.27 3.01
CA HIS A 55 -19.67 9.43 3.40
C HIS A 55 -20.00 10.23 2.15
N GLY A 56 -21.29 10.39 1.86
CA GLY A 56 -21.80 11.18 0.77
C GLY A 56 -22.51 12.44 1.24
N LYS A 57 -22.92 13.25 0.27
CA LYS A 57 -23.93 14.30 0.44
C LYS A 57 -24.88 14.32 -0.74
N GLU A 58 -26.09 14.81 -0.52
CA GLU A 58 -27.02 15.07 -1.62
C GLU A 58 -26.53 16.25 -2.48
N VAL A 59 -26.59 16.09 -3.79
CA VAL A 59 -26.39 17.16 -4.76
C VAL A 59 -27.51 17.06 -5.79
N THR A 60 -28.20 18.17 -6.01
CA THR A 60 -29.21 18.27 -7.07
C THR A 60 -28.56 18.83 -8.33
N MET A 61 -28.69 18.12 -9.44
CA MET A 61 -28.27 18.55 -10.78
C MET A 61 -29.40 18.24 -11.75
N ASP A 62 -29.80 19.21 -12.58
CA ASP A 62 -30.84 19.03 -13.60
C ASP A 62 -32.15 18.44 -13.04
N ASP A 63 -32.65 19.00 -11.93
CA ASP A 63 -33.84 18.55 -11.18
C ASP A 63 -33.80 17.08 -10.70
N LYS A 64 -32.61 16.46 -10.68
CA LYS A 64 -32.38 15.11 -10.18
C LYS A 64 -31.45 15.14 -8.98
N LYS A 65 -31.82 14.37 -7.95
CA LYS A 65 -31.02 14.16 -6.75
C LYS A 65 -29.97 13.08 -7.01
N TYR A 66 -28.72 13.40 -6.70
CA TYR A 66 -27.58 12.49 -6.75
C TYR A 66 -26.88 12.46 -5.39
N MET A 67 -26.22 11.35 -5.08
CA MET A 67 -25.28 11.30 -3.96
C MET A 67 -23.87 11.55 -4.49
N LYS A 68 -23.23 12.63 -4.03
CA LYS A 68 -21.81 12.89 -4.27
C LYS A 68 -21.01 12.28 -3.13
N VAL A 69 -20.03 11.43 -3.46
CA VAL A 69 -19.09 10.90 -2.47
C VAL A 69 -18.14 12.02 -2.02
N GLU A 70 -18.12 12.34 -0.72
CA GLU A 70 -17.19 13.31 -0.15
C GLU A 70 -15.96 12.63 0.44
N LYS A 71 -16.15 11.46 1.05
CA LYS A 71 -15.06 10.73 1.70
C LYS A 71 -15.26 9.22 1.58
N LEU A 72 -14.17 8.53 1.26
CA LEU A 72 -14.08 7.08 1.31
C LEU A 72 -12.93 6.71 2.23
N LEU A 73 -13.26 6.02 3.33
CA LEU A 73 -12.30 5.45 4.26
C LEU A 73 -12.29 3.94 4.07
N VAL A 74 -11.11 3.34 3.94
CA VAL A 74 -10.96 1.88 3.81
C VAL A 74 -9.94 1.44 4.83
N ASP A 75 -10.35 0.55 5.72
CA ASP A 75 -9.47 -0.18 6.63
C ASP A 75 -9.37 -1.63 6.12
N PHE A 76 -8.19 -2.22 6.15
CA PHE A 76 -7.98 -3.58 5.69
C PHE A 76 -7.02 -4.35 6.58
N THR A 77 -7.34 -5.63 6.78
CA THR A 77 -6.52 -6.61 7.48
C THR A 77 -6.09 -7.68 6.49
N LEU A 78 -4.80 -8.05 6.51
CA LEU A 78 -4.21 -9.03 5.61
C LEU A 78 -3.86 -10.29 6.41
N GLY A 79 -4.33 -11.46 5.96
CA GLY A 79 -3.92 -12.73 6.57
C GLY A 79 -2.50 -13.14 6.19
N LYS A 80 -2.21 -13.21 4.88
CA LYS A 80 -0.86 -13.52 4.35
C LYS A 80 -0.45 -12.54 3.28
N SER A 81 0.81 -12.15 3.27
CA SER A 81 1.39 -11.31 2.23
C SER A 81 2.67 -11.93 1.67
N ARG A 82 2.85 -11.84 0.35
CA ARG A 82 4.06 -12.27 -0.36
C ARG A 82 4.46 -11.22 -1.35
N PHE A 83 5.67 -10.71 -1.21
CA PHE A 83 6.27 -9.75 -2.12
C PHE A 83 7.42 -10.39 -2.88
N ARG A 84 7.49 -10.13 -4.18
CA ARG A 84 8.60 -10.48 -5.05
C ARG A 84 8.98 -9.24 -5.85
N ILE A 85 10.26 -8.89 -5.82
CA ILE A 85 10.83 -7.79 -6.57
C ILE A 85 11.89 -8.36 -7.50
N ARG A 86 11.86 -7.96 -8.77
CA ARG A 86 12.87 -8.26 -9.78
C ARG A 86 13.41 -6.96 -10.31
N ASP A 87 14.59 -6.57 -9.83
CA ASP A 87 15.31 -5.40 -10.35
C ASP A 87 15.89 -5.72 -11.74
N PHE A 88 15.89 -4.74 -12.63
CA PHE A 88 16.50 -4.84 -13.96
C PHE A 88 17.96 -4.34 -13.97
N LEU A 89 18.44 -3.71 -12.89
CA LEU A 89 19.83 -3.27 -12.76
C LEU A 89 20.74 -4.42 -12.29
N ASN A 90 21.29 -5.17 -13.25
CA ASN A 90 22.53 -5.93 -13.04
C ASN A 90 23.69 -4.93 -12.84
N GLY A 91 24.23 -4.83 -11.63
CA GLY A 91 25.42 -4.00 -11.37
C GLY A 91 25.85 -3.81 -9.92
N GLY A 92 25.13 -4.35 -8.95
CA GLY A 92 25.54 -4.33 -7.54
C GLY A 92 24.36 -4.75 -6.68
N ASN A 93 24.58 -5.70 -5.80
CA ASN A 93 23.57 -6.25 -4.90
C ASN A 93 23.26 -5.24 -3.78
N VAL A 94 22.79 -4.04 -4.13
CA VAL A 94 22.75 -2.89 -3.21
C VAL A 94 21.90 -3.20 -1.98
N LEU A 95 20.75 -3.87 -2.17
CA LEU A 95 19.85 -4.22 -1.06
C LEU A 95 20.41 -5.34 -0.15
N GLY A 96 21.17 -6.28 -0.72
CA GLY A 96 21.87 -7.32 0.05
C GLY A 96 23.04 -6.73 0.85
N GLU A 97 23.78 -5.81 0.26
CA GLU A 97 24.90 -5.12 0.92
C GLU A 97 24.42 -4.15 2.02
N PHE A 98 23.29 -3.46 1.82
CA PHE A 98 22.66 -2.62 2.85
C PHE A 98 22.18 -3.43 4.05
N SER A 99 21.56 -4.60 3.82
CA SER A 99 21.12 -5.47 4.93
C SER A 99 22.31 -5.92 5.79
N SER A 100 23.46 -6.25 5.17
CA SER A 100 24.66 -6.62 5.93
C SER A 100 25.27 -5.44 6.70
N LYS A 101 25.31 -4.24 6.11
CA LYS A 101 25.91 -3.05 6.77
C LYS A 101 25.07 -2.52 7.94
N VAL A 102 23.75 -2.59 7.86
CA VAL A 102 22.87 -2.13 8.94
C VAL A 102 22.95 -3.05 10.17
N ILE A 103 23.08 -4.37 9.96
CA ILE A 103 23.24 -5.33 11.07
C ILE A 103 24.59 -5.12 11.76
N THR A 104 25.67 -4.88 11.01
CA THR A 104 27.00 -4.65 11.59
C THR A 104 27.08 -3.35 12.39
N ASN A 105 26.57 -2.23 11.88
CA ASN A 105 26.60 -0.96 12.62
C ASN A 105 25.72 -0.97 13.88
N ALA A 106 24.62 -1.75 13.91
CA ALA A 106 23.76 -1.82 15.09
C ALA A 106 24.35 -2.69 16.22
N ALA A 107 25.33 -3.55 15.93
CA ALA A 107 26.00 -4.38 16.92
C ALA A 107 27.24 -3.70 17.55
N ASP A 108 27.77 -2.65 16.90
CA ASP A 108 28.95 -1.91 17.40
C ASP A 108 28.57 -0.70 18.29
N ASP A 109 27.28 -0.33 18.37
CA ASP A 109 26.77 0.82 19.15
C ASP A 109 26.37 0.45 20.60
N GLU A 110 26.66 -0.76 21.08
CA GLU A 110 26.40 -1.22 22.47
C GLU A 110 27.61 -1.14 23.42
N GLU A 111 28.77 -0.64 22.96
CA GLU A 111 29.91 -0.30 23.84
C GLU A 111 30.31 1.17 23.72
N LEU A 112 29.53 2.10 24.30
CA LEU A 112 30.03 3.36 24.89
C LEU A 112 29.01 3.96 25.89
#